data_AF-A0A7X6MEK9-F1
#
_entry.id   AF-A0A7X6MEK9-F1
#
_cell.length_a   1.000
_cell.length_b   1.000
_cell.length_c   1.000
_cell.angle_alpha   90.00
_cell.angle_beta   90.00
_cell.angle_gamma   90.00
#
_symmetry.space_group_name_H-M   'P 1'
#
loop_
_entity.id
_entity.type
_entity.pdbx_description
1 polymer ?
#
loop_
_entity_poly.entity_id
_entity_poly.type
_entity_poly.pdbx_seq_one_letter_code
_entity_poly.pdbx_strand_id
1 'polypeptide(L)'
;MEEFVLRLVDSGVNTGQSIRDFLGLPMSLVTQTIADHFSSDYLTYASGPRGADDGGRRLALTPRGRIAAKELASIAPVQDELDLVYDELLCKIGPFRRNETISQSRAKDDGLLMLPRLRKQRLGPSDISPSEINALLRDRGDSKREILMVKGVSQRRGRRFLPVQVLLYSDSERSDIQIGVVVDGEISNDHELSLIESGGADALGIKVDAPEQRPQLDPILERDRIPLHEVTRKLREEVARQATPGPALKEADAGDVTPEREIRAVAVYEHPELLSEALLKAKKRILIISPWVKNAIVDTEFIRKLEMCLKRKVDVRIAYGIRKDGDDSDSDAHALKRLANLEKRYPEQLSLVRVKSTHAKILIFDDVWINTSFNWLSFRGSRDRTYRMEEGTLVRGNDIVDAQFGSYVGQIENNRL
;
A
#
# COMPACT_ATOMS: atom_id res chain seq x y z
N MET A 1 -11.15 21.91 -37.50
CA MET A 1 -11.35 23.10 -38.36
C MET A 1 -11.04 22.78 -39.81
N GLU A 2 -9.86 22.21 -40.07
CA GLU A 2 -9.42 21.67 -41.36
C GLU A 2 -10.50 20.90 -42.13
N GLU A 3 -11.12 19.92 -41.50
CA GLU A 3 -12.21 19.16 -42.10
C GLU A 3 -13.39 20.00 -42.62
N PHE A 4 -13.82 21.01 -41.85
CA PHE A 4 -15.00 21.79 -42.19
C PHE A 4 -14.77 22.63 -43.45
N VAL A 5 -13.55 23.14 -43.67
CA VAL A 5 -13.19 23.89 -44.86
C VAL A 5 -13.28 23.01 -46.11
N LEU A 6 -12.72 21.79 -46.06
CA LEU A 6 -12.79 20.86 -47.20
C LEU A 6 -14.23 20.43 -47.51
N ARG A 7 -15.04 20.11 -46.48
CA ARG A 7 -16.47 19.75 -46.65
C ARG A 7 -17.30 20.89 -47.22
N LEU A 8 -17.04 22.14 -46.82
CA LEU A 8 -17.74 23.32 -47.33
C LEU A 8 -17.42 23.58 -48.80
N VAL A 9 -16.15 23.45 -49.20
CA VAL A 9 -15.75 23.57 -50.61
C VAL A 9 -16.37 22.45 -51.45
N ASP A 10 -16.43 21.21 -50.95
CA ASP A 10 -17.12 20.09 -51.62
C ASP A 10 -18.62 20.36 -51.79
N SER A 11 -19.24 21.03 -50.81
CA SER A 11 -20.66 21.41 -50.81
C SER A 11 -20.96 22.70 -51.60
N GLY A 12 -19.96 23.32 -52.23
CA GLY A 12 -20.12 24.49 -53.10
C GLY A 12 -19.87 25.85 -52.43
N VAL A 13 -19.60 25.89 -51.12
CA VAL A 13 -19.17 27.12 -50.41
C VAL A 13 -17.68 27.31 -50.66
N ASN A 14 -17.35 28.04 -51.72
CA ASN A 14 -16.03 27.99 -52.36
C ASN A 14 -15.24 29.30 -52.31
N THR A 15 -15.58 30.24 -51.44
CA THR A 15 -14.76 31.45 -51.22
C THR A 15 -14.40 31.55 -49.74
N GLY A 16 -13.22 32.11 -49.43
CA GLY A 16 -12.79 32.28 -48.03
C GLY A 16 -13.79 33.13 -47.22
N GLN A 17 -14.42 34.11 -47.86
CA GLN A 17 -15.40 35.00 -47.24
C GLN A 17 -16.73 34.26 -46.94
N SER A 18 -17.25 33.48 -47.88
CA SER A 18 -18.46 32.66 -47.62
C SER A 18 -18.19 31.56 -46.59
N ILE A 19 -16.98 30.98 -46.56
CA ILE A 19 -16.58 30.01 -45.52
C ILE A 19 -16.53 30.68 -44.14
N ARG A 20 -15.97 31.89 -44.07
CA ARG A 20 -15.94 32.69 -42.84
C ARG A 20 -17.35 32.97 -42.33
N ASP A 21 -18.22 33.46 -43.20
CA ASP A 21 -19.58 33.83 -42.85
C ASP A 21 -20.42 32.61 -42.46
N PHE A 22 -20.17 31.46 -43.09
CA PHE A 22 -20.83 30.20 -42.72
C PHE A 22 -20.37 29.67 -41.35
N LEU A 23 -19.07 29.71 -41.06
CA LEU A 23 -18.51 29.16 -39.82
C LEU A 23 -18.58 30.16 -38.64
N GLY A 24 -18.79 31.44 -38.90
CA GLY A 24 -18.79 32.50 -37.88
C GLY A 24 -17.42 32.71 -37.23
N LEU A 25 -16.33 32.41 -37.95
CA LEU A 25 -14.95 32.44 -37.42
C LEU A 25 -14.17 33.68 -37.90
N PRO A 26 -13.09 34.09 -37.19
CA PRO A 26 -12.21 35.15 -37.66
C PRO A 26 -11.54 34.81 -39.00
N MET A 27 -11.44 35.79 -39.90
CA MET A 27 -10.89 35.59 -41.25
C MET A 27 -9.42 35.14 -41.24
N SER A 28 -8.64 35.52 -40.22
CA SER A 28 -7.25 35.08 -40.05
C SER A 28 -7.13 33.56 -39.92
N LEU A 29 -8.03 32.95 -39.13
CA LEU A 29 -8.04 31.52 -38.87
C LEU A 29 -8.51 30.71 -40.09
N VAL A 30 -9.51 31.24 -40.80
CA VAL A 30 -9.97 30.68 -42.08
C VAL A 30 -8.86 30.75 -43.13
N THR A 31 -8.17 31.89 -43.23
CA THR A 31 -7.07 32.09 -44.19
C THR A 31 -5.89 31.14 -43.92
N GLN A 32 -5.53 30.97 -42.64
CA GLN A 32 -4.48 30.03 -42.24
C GLN A 32 -4.85 28.58 -42.62
N THR A 33 -6.07 28.15 -42.27
CA THR A 33 -6.56 26.80 -42.60
C THR A 33 -6.58 26.56 -44.12
N ILE A 34 -7.00 27.56 -44.90
CA ILE A 34 -6.96 27.48 -46.37
C ILE A 34 -5.51 27.33 -46.86
N ALA A 35 -4.57 28.11 -46.33
CA ALA A 35 -3.16 28.03 -46.70
C ALA A 35 -2.55 26.65 -46.38
N ASP A 36 -2.88 26.07 -45.23
CA ASP A 36 -2.44 24.73 -44.83
C ASP A 36 -3.00 23.64 -45.76
N HIS A 37 -4.23 23.84 -46.26
CA HIS A 37 -4.80 22.95 -47.27
C HIS A 37 -4.20 23.12 -48.67
N PHE A 38 -3.75 24.33 -49.03
CA PHE A 38 -2.97 24.54 -50.25
C PHE A 38 -1.60 23.87 -50.14
N SER A 39 -0.91 24.01 -49.01
CA SER A 39 0.41 23.39 -48.80
C SER A 39 0.33 21.86 -48.79
N SER A 40 -0.80 21.30 -48.34
CA SER A 40 -1.08 19.86 -48.32
C SER A 40 -1.68 19.30 -49.62
N ASP A 41 -1.80 20.12 -50.66
CA ASP A 41 -2.40 19.76 -51.97
C ASP A 41 -3.85 19.25 -51.87
N TYR A 42 -4.63 19.79 -50.94
CA TYR A 42 -6.08 19.51 -50.83
C TYR A 42 -6.94 20.55 -51.56
N LEU A 43 -6.48 21.80 -51.63
CA LEU A 43 -7.17 22.88 -52.32
C LEU A 43 -6.38 23.41 -53.51
N THR A 44 -7.12 23.84 -54.51
CA THR A 44 -6.62 24.61 -55.65
C THR A 44 -7.58 25.76 -55.96
N TYR A 45 -7.21 26.65 -56.87
CA TYR A 45 -8.14 27.65 -57.40
C TYR A 45 -8.86 27.08 -58.62
N ALA A 46 -10.18 27.22 -58.64
CA ALA A 46 -11.00 26.83 -59.79
C ALA A 46 -10.63 27.70 -61.01
N SER A 47 -10.52 27.06 -62.18
CA SER A 47 -10.36 27.78 -63.45
C SER A 47 -11.72 28.35 -63.86
N GLY A 48 -11.96 29.62 -63.53
CA GLY A 48 -13.20 30.33 -63.82
C GLY A 48 -13.15 31.80 -63.40
N PRO A 49 -14.14 32.61 -63.79
CA PRO A 49 -14.21 34.00 -63.36
C PRO A 49 -14.24 34.10 -61.82
N ARG A 50 -13.67 35.19 -61.27
CA ARG A 50 -13.79 35.50 -59.83
C ARG A 50 -15.27 35.45 -59.43
N GLY A 51 -15.54 34.98 -58.21
CA GLY A 51 -16.92 34.82 -57.73
C GLY A 51 -17.71 36.11 -57.88
N ALA A 52 -18.90 36.01 -58.49
CA ALA A 52 -19.71 37.15 -58.93
C ALA A 52 -20.08 38.13 -57.80
N ASP A 53 -20.13 37.68 -56.55
CA ASP A 53 -20.64 38.49 -55.43
C ASP A 53 -19.58 38.91 -54.39
N ASP A 54 -18.31 38.50 -54.51
CA ASP A 54 -17.36 38.67 -53.37
C ASP A 54 -15.88 38.91 -53.74
N GLY A 55 -15.56 39.10 -55.03
CA GLY A 55 -14.21 39.48 -55.51
C GLY A 55 -13.09 38.45 -55.28
N GLY A 56 -13.34 37.37 -54.54
CA GLY A 56 -12.39 36.30 -54.22
C GLY A 56 -12.22 35.26 -55.33
N ARG A 57 -11.05 34.60 -55.35
CA ARG A 57 -10.82 33.41 -56.17
C ARG A 57 -11.62 32.24 -55.58
N ARG A 58 -12.30 31.49 -56.44
CA ARG A 58 -13.04 30.28 -56.03
C ARG A 58 -12.06 29.15 -55.73
N LEU A 59 -12.24 28.52 -54.59
CA LEU A 59 -11.55 27.32 -54.14
C LEU A 59 -12.19 26.10 -54.82
N ALA A 60 -11.37 25.13 -55.16
CA ALA A 60 -11.80 23.82 -55.63
C ALA A 60 -10.96 22.75 -54.95
N LEU A 61 -11.55 21.58 -54.74
CA LEU A 61 -10.80 20.43 -54.24
C LEU A 61 -9.96 19.82 -55.37
N THR A 62 -8.70 19.50 -55.05
CA THR A 62 -7.86 18.64 -55.89
C THR A 62 -8.41 17.20 -55.87
N PRO A 63 -7.90 16.27 -56.70
CA PRO A 63 -8.22 14.86 -56.56
C PRO A 63 -7.95 14.32 -55.15
N ARG A 64 -6.80 14.71 -54.55
CA ARG A 64 -6.42 14.35 -53.19
C ARG A 64 -7.35 14.99 -52.15
N GLY A 65 -7.70 16.26 -52.33
CA GLY A 65 -8.66 16.97 -51.48
C GLY A 65 -10.06 16.37 -51.50
N ARG A 66 -10.52 15.84 -52.65
CA ARG A 66 -11.81 15.13 -52.74
C ARG A 66 -11.80 13.80 -51.99
N ILE A 67 -10.69 13.06 -52.05
CA ILE A 67 -10.54 11.83 -51.26
C ILE A 67 -10.54 12.18 -49.77
N ALA A 68 -9.72 13.16 -49.36
CA ALA A 68 -9.65 13.62 -47.98
C ALA A 68 -11.01 14.15 -47.47
N ALA A 69 -11.73 14.95 -48.27
CA ALA A 69 -13.06 15.44 -47.91
C ALA A 69 -14.06 14.29 -47.70
N LYS A 70 -14.01 13.24 -48.53
CA LYS A 70 -14.85 12.03 -48.38
C LYS A 70 -14.46 11.18 -47.18
N GLU A 71 -13.15 10.99 -46.95
CA GLU A 71 -12.64 10.27 -45.78
C GLU A 71 -13.01 10.98 -44.48
N LEU A 72 -12.82 12.30 -44.44
CA LEU A 72 -13.24 13.12 -43.29
C LEU A 72 -14.76 13.11 -43.15
N ALA A 73 -15.53 13.20 -44.25
CA ALA A 73 -16.99 13.02 -44.25
C ALA A 73 -17.45 11.67 -43.68
N SER A 74 -16.59 10.64 -43.69
CA SER A 74 -16.89 9.31 -43.13
C SER A 74 -16.66 9.20 -41.62
N ILE A 75 -16.03 10.20 -40.98
CA ILE A 75 -15.86 10.25 -39.53
C ILE A 75 -17.18 10.74 -38.92
N ALA A 76 -18.05 9.78 -38.60
CA ALA A 76 -19.27 10.02 -37.85
C ALA A 76 -19.02 9.77 -36.35
N PRO A 77 -19.52 10.63 -35.45
CA PRO A 77 -19.46 10.35 -34.03
C PRO A 77 -20.26 9.09 -33.74
N VAL A 78 -19.60 8.08 -33.19
CA VAL A 78 -20.24 6.85 -32.74
C VAL A 78 -20.56 6.95 -31.26
N GLN A 79 -21.62 6.27 -30.85
CA GLN A 79 -21.90 6.06 -29.44
C GLN A 79 -21.19 4.78 -29.01
N ASP A 80 -20.34 4.91 -27.99
CA ASP A 80 -19.61 3.78 -27.41
C ASP A 80 -19.74 3.80 -25.88
N GLU A 81 -19.60 2.64 -25.25
CA GLU A 81 -19.64 2.48 -23.81
C GLU A 81 -18.23 2.19 -23.28
N LEU A 82 -17.77 3.00 -22.32
CA LEU A 82 -16.45 2.87 -21.71
C LEU A 82 -16.57 2.45 -20.24
N ASP A 83 -15.87 1.38 -19.88
CA ASP A 83 -15.70 0.97 -18.50
C ASP A 83 -14.56 1.78 -17.85
N LEU A 84 -14.93 2.71 -16.96
CA LEU A 84 -14.00 3.57 -16.23
C LEU A 84 -14.04 3.28 -14.74
N VAL A 85 -12.89 3.49 -14.08
CA VAL A 85 -12.80 3.49 -12.61
C VAL A 85 -12.84 4.94 -12.15
N TYR A 86 -13.79 5.26 -11.28
CA TYR A 86 -13.90 6.58 -10.68
C TYR A 86 -13.39 6.51 -9.24
N ASP A 87 -12.43 7.37 -8.92
CA ASP A 87 -11.88 7.50 -7.59
C ASP A 87 -12.80 8.37 -6.74
N GLU A 88 -13.39 7.78 -5.69
CA GLU A 88 -14.34 8.48 -4.82
C GLU A 88 -13.68 9.33 -3.73
N LEU A 89 -12.37 9.18 -3.52
CA LEU A 89 -11.58 10.02 -2.62
C LEU A 89 -11.13 11.29 -3.37
N LEU A 90 -10.60 11.13 -4.58
CA LEU A 90 -10.13 12.24 -5.43
C LEU A 90 -11.23 12.89 -6.27
N CYS A 91 -12.40 12.27 -6.36
CA CYS A 91 -13.52 12.71 -7.21
C CYS A 91 -13.15 12.87 -8.69
N LYS A 92 -12.27 12.01 -9.22
CA LYS A 92 -11.81 12.03 -10.61
C LYS A 92 -11.75 10.63 -11.23
N ILE A 93 -11.64 10.55 -12.55
CA ILE A 93 -11.37 9.27 -13.22
C ILE A 93 -9.95 8.81 -12.86
N GLY A 94 -9.83 7.59 -12.35
CA GLY A 94 -8.54 6.98 -12.00
C GLY A 94 -7.92 6.21 -13.18
N PRO A 95 -6.58 6.07 -13.22
CA PRO A 95 -5.90 5.29 -14.24
C PRO A 95 -6.16 3.78 -14.13
N PHE A 96 -6.68 3.35 -12.98
CA PHE A 96 -6.85 1.96 -12.58
C PHE A 96 -7.80 1.16 -13.45
N ARG A 97 -7.60 -0.16 -13.42
CA ARG A 97 -8.49 -1.13 -14.05
C ARG A 97 -9.34 -1.85 -13.02
N ARG A 98 -10.50 -2.34 -13.46
CA ARG A 98 -11.44 -3.04 -12.57
C ARG A 98 -10.82 -4.30 -11.92
N ASN A 99 -9.92 -4.99 -12.60
CA ASN A 99 -9.24 -6.19 -12.09
C ASN A 99 -8.19 -5.89 -11.01
N GLU A 100 -7.72 -4.65 -10.89
CA GLU A 100 -6.81 -4.20 -9.82
C GLU A 100 -7.57 -3.92 -8.51
N THR A 101 -8.90 -3.82 -8.57
CA THR A 101 -9.75 -3.55 -7.41
C THR A 101 -10.37 -4.81 -6.82
N ILE A 102 -10.65 -4.81 -5.52
CA ILE A 102 -11.29 -5.90 -4.78
C ILE A 102 -12.72 -5.55 -4.36
N SER A 103 -13.56 -6.56 -4.13
CA SER A 103 -14.90 -6.36 -3.58
C SER A 103 -14.87 -5.94 -2.12
N GLN A 104 -15.94 -5.30 -1.64
CA GLN A 104 -16.09 -4.99 -0.22
C GLN A 104 -16.01 -6.21 0.72
N SER A 105 -16.55 -7.38 0.33
CA SER A 105 -16.46 -8.59 1.16
C SER A 105 -15.01 -8.99 1.36
N ARG A 106 -14.29 -9.21 0.25
CA ARG A 106 -12.86 -9.53 0.28
C ARG A 106 -12.05 -8.51 1.11
N ALA A 107 -12.32 -7.22 0.96
CA ALA A 107 -11.61 -6.21 1.74
C ALA A 107 -11.86 -6.33 3.26
N LYS A 108 -13.06 -6.75 3.67
CA LYS A 108 -13.37 -7.06 5.07
C LYS A 108 -12.69 -8.36 5.53
N ASP A 109 -12.72 -9.38 4.69
CA ASP A 109 -12.09 -10.68 4.96
C ASP A 109 -10.57 -10.53 5.13
N ASP A 110 -9.96 -9.66 4.32
CA ASP A 110 -8.53 -9.28 4.38
C ASP A 110 -8.23 -8.29 5.53
N GLY A 111 -9.24 -7.88 6.31
CA GLY A 111 -9.07 -7.00 7.48
C GLY A 111 -8.74 -5.54 7.15
N LEU A 112 -8.92 -5.09 5.91
CA LEU A 112 -8.48 -3.78 5.44
C LEU A 112 -9.34 -2.62 5.97
N LEU A 113 -8.68 -1.49 6.25
CA LEU A 113 -9.32 -0.22 6.56
C LEU A 113 -9.95 0.39 5.30
N MET A 114 -11.18 0.89 5.43
CA MET A 114 -11.88 1.54 4.32
C MET A 114 -11.64 3.04 4.42
N LEU A 115 -11.02 3.63 3.40
CA LEU A 115 -10.84 5.09 3.34
C LEU A 115 -12.20 5.81 3.23
N PRO A 116 -12.30 7.04 3.78
CA PRO A 116 -13.51 7.84 3.66
C PRO A 116 -13.82 8.17 2.20
N ARG A 117 -15.08 8.53 1.96
CA ARG A 117 -15.54 8.99 0.65
C ARG A 117 -15.80 10.47 0.75
N LEU A 118 -15.17 11.27 -0.09
CA LEU A 118 -15.52 12.67 -0.21
C LEU A 118 -16.89 12.80 -0.89
N ARG A 119 -17.14 11.97 -1.91
CA ARG A 119 -18.40 11.96 -2.64
C ARG A 119 -19.42 10.95 -2.10
N LYS A 120 -20.57 11.45 -1.66
CA LYS A 120 -21.68 10.60 -1.16
C LYS A 120 -22.78 10.37 -2.21
N GLN A 121 -22.90 11.24 -3.20
CA GLN A 121 -23.97 11.22 -4.22
C GLN A 121 -23.61 10.35 -5.44
N ARG A 122 -24.64 9.98 -6.22
CA ARG A 122 -24.47 9.25 -7.48
C ARG A 122 -23.86 10.16 -8.55
N LEU A 123 -23.06 9.59 -9.46
CA LEU A 123 -22.50 10.33 -10.60
C LEU A 123 -23.56 10.57 -11.68
N GLY A 124 -23.59 11.78 -12.19
CA GLY A 124 -24.26 12.17 -13.42
C GLY A 124 -23.26 12.50 -14.53
N PRO A 125 -23.74 12.81 -15.75
CA PRO A 125 -22.88 13.10 -16.90
C PRO A 125 -21.95 14.32 -16.71
N SER A 126 -22.38 15.33 -15.96
CA SER A 126 -21.60 16.53 -15.68
C SER A 126 -20.41 16.31 -14.75
N ASP A 127 -20.38 15.15 -14.07
CA ASP A 127 -19.33 14.81 -13.12
C ASP A 127 -18.10 14.17 -13.77
N ILE A 128 -18.18 13.89 -15.06
CA ILE A 128 -17.14 13.22 -15.82
C ILE A 128 -16.79 14.10 -17.00
N SER A 129 -15.57 14.65 -17.00
CA SER A 129 -15.14 15.50 -18.11
C SER A 129 -14.70 14.66 -19.31
N PRO A 130 -15.15 14.98 -20.54
CA PRO A 130 -14.56 14.39 -21.76
C PRO A 130 -13.04 14.58 -21.83
N SER A 131 -12.51 15.70 -21.32
CA SER A 131 -11.06 15.96 -21.32
C SER A 131 -10.28 14.99 -20.42
N GLU A 132 -10.86 14.58 -19.28
CA GLU A 132 -10.28 13.58 -18.37
C GLU A 132 -10.26 12.20 -19.00
N ILE A 133 -11.35 11.81 -19.67
CA ILE A 133 -11.40 10.53 -20.40
C ILE A 133 -10.36 10.54 -21.53
N ASN A 134 -10.25 11.63 -22.29
CA ASN A 134 -9.27 11.76 -23.35
C ASN A 134 -7.83 11.72 -22.82
N ALA A 135 -7.54 12.31 -21.67
CA ALA A 135 -6.24 12.20 -21.02
C ALA A 135 -5.93 10.74 -20.65
N LEU A 136 -6.89 10.05 -20.02
CA LEU A 136 -6.74 8.64 -19.68
C LEU A 136 -6.53 7.74 -20.91
N LEU A 137 -7.26 7.97 -22.00
CA LEU A 137 -7.11 7.20 -23.23
C LEU A 137 -5.72 7.39 -23.83
N ARG A 138 -5.20 8.63 -23.85
CA ARG A 138 -3.83 8.92 -24.31
C ARG A 138 -2.78 8.22 -23.45
N ASP A 139 -2.91 8.25 -22.13
CA ASP A 139 -2.00 7.54 -21.21
C ASP A 139 -2.02 6.02 -21.43
N ARG A 140 -3.17 5.47 -21.85
CA ARG A 140 -3.32 4.06 -22.26
C ARG A 140 -2.84 3.77 -23.68
N GLY A 141 -2.34 4.77 -24.40
CA GLY A 141 -1.88 4.66 -25.79
C GLY A 141 -2.99 4.64 -26.85
N ASP A 142 -4.23 4.97 -26.47
CA ASP A 142 -5.35 5.10 -27.41
C ASP A 142 -5.55 6.56 -27.84
N SER A 143 -4.82 6.96 -28.88
CA SER A 143 -4.94 8.28 -29.50
C SER A 143 -5.89 8.31 -30.71
N LYS A 144 -6.54 7.18 -31.02
CA LYS A 144 -7.42 7.06 -32.20
C LYS A 144 -8.85 7.48 -31.89
N ARG A 145 -9.21 7.51 -30.61
CA ARG A 145 -10.52 7.90 -30.11
C ARG A 145 -10.46 9.28 -29.49
N GLU A 146 -11.45 10.11 -29.80
CA GLU A 146 -11.68 11.38 -29.13
C GLU A 146 -13.10 11.40 -28.59
N ILE A 147 -13.22 11.58 -27.28
CA ILE A 147 -14.48 11.70 -26.59
C ILE A 147 -14.95 13.15 -26.69
N LEU A 148 -16.07 13.33 -27.38
CA LEU A 148 -16.69 14.64 -27.58
C LEU A 148 -17.63 15.02 -26.42
N MET A 149 -18.36 14.03 -25.88
CA MET A 149 -19.38 14.26 -24.84
C MET A 149 -19.71 12.97 -24.08
N VAL A 150 -20.03 13.12 -22.78
CA VAL A 150 -20.61 12.06 -21.96
C VAL A 150 -22.14 12.19 -21.99
N LYS A 151 -22.82 11.24 -22.64
CA LYS A 151 -24.30 11.23 -22.71
C LYS A 151 -24.97 10.71 -21.44
N GLY A 152 -24.31 9.79 -20.73
CA GLY A 152 -24.90 9.06 -19.63
C GLY A 152 -23.83 8.39 -18.79
N VAL A 153 -24.13 8.19 -17.51
CA VAL A 153 -23.25 7.47 -16.58
C VAL A 153 -24.07 6.38 -15.91
N SER A 154 -23.63 5.14 -16.08
CA SER A 154 -24.17 4.00 -15.37
C SER A 154 -23.16 3.52 -14.34
N GLN A 155 -23.60 3.37 -13.10
CA GLN A 155 -22.76 2.83 -12.03
C GLN A 155 -23.10 1.36 -11.81
N ARG A 156 -22.09 0.50 -11.92
CA ARG A 156 -22.25 -0.93 -11.63
C ARG A 156 -22.60 -1.12 -10.15
N ARG A 157 -23.43 -2.13 -9.85
CA ARG A 157 -23.77 -2.50 -8.48
C ARG A 157 -22.56 -3.13 -7.79
N GLY A 158 -22.41 -2.85 -6.50
CA GLY A 158 -21.33 -3.36 -5.67
C GLY A 158 -20.06 -2.53 -5.80
N ARG A 159 -19.70 -1.85 -4.72
CA ARG A 159 -18.47 -1.05 -4.66
C ARG A 159 -17.24 -1.94 -4.72
N ARG A 160 -16.21 -1.41 -5.36
CA ARG A 160 -14.88 -2.00 -5.37
C ARG A 160 -13.88 -1.02 -4.77
N PHE A 161 -12.79 -1.56 -4.26
CA PHE A 161 -11.78 -0.83 -3.51
C PHE A 161 -10.41 -1.13 -4.12
N LEU A 162 -9.59 -0.12 -4.29
CA LEU A 162 -8.18 -0.29 -4.62
C LEU A 162 -7.41 -0.50 -3.31
N PRO A 163 -6.70 -1.63 -3.12
CA PRO A 163 -5.81 -1.80 -1.99
C PRO A 163 -4.64 -0.82 -2.11
N VAL A 164 -4.39 -0.05 -1.06
CA VAL A 164 -3.30 0.93 -0.97
C VAL A 164 -2.63 0.81 0.38
N GLN A 165 -1.42 1.37 0.52
CA GLN A 165 -0.74 1.45 1.81
C GLN A 165 -0.91 2.86 2.38
N VAL A 166 -1.18 2.94 3.68
CA VAL A 166 -1.25 4.19 4.43
C VAL A 166 -0.09 4.20 5.40
N LEU A 167 0.81 5.17 5.21
CA LEU A 167 1.96 5.40 6.08
C LEU A 167 1.54 6.38 7.18
N LEU A 168 1.93 6.10 8.41
CA LEU A 168 1.67 6.94 9.56
C LEU A 168 3.00 7.47 10.10
N TYR A 169 3.09 8.77 10.25
CA TYR A 169 4.23 9.45 10.86
C TYR A 169 3.74 10.19 12.09
N SER A 170 4.37 9.91 13.22
CA SER A 170 4.11 10.58 14.48
C SER A 170 5.43 10.94 15.11
N ASP A 171 5.50 12.11 15.72
CA ASP A 171 6.64 12.54 16.52
C ASP A 171 6.24 12.48 18.00
N SER A 172 7.11 12.00 18.88
CA SER A 172 6.85 12.03 20.33
C SER A 172 6.66 13.44 20.87
N GLU A 173 7.21 14.46 20.20
CA GLU A 173 7.08 15.87 20.58
C GLU A 173 5.85 16.56 19.98
N ARG A 174 5.22 15.95 18.97
CA ARG A 174 4.07 16.54 18.28
C ARG A 174 2.83 15.67 18.43
N SER A 175 1.70 16.32 18.69
CA SER A 175 0.42 15.61 18.80
C SER A 175 -0.22 15.31 17.43
N ASP A 176 0.28 15.88 16.33
CA ASP A 176 -0.27 15.67 15.00
C ASP A 176 0.28 14.40 14.33
N ILE A 177 -0.65 13.56 13.86
CA ILE A 177 -0.33 12.39 13.05
C ILE A 177 -0.34 12.80 11.59
N GLN A 178 0.81 12.68 10.92
CA GLN A 178 0.91 12.87 9.48
C GLN A 178 0.65 11.53 8.77
N ILE A 179 0.02 11.60 7.61
CA ILE A 179 -0.31 10.43 6.80
C ILE A 179 0.34 10.57 5.44
N GLY A 180 0.94 9.50 4.93
CA GLY A 180 1.24 9.33 3.52
C GLY A 180 0.35 8.26 2.89
N VAL A 181 -0.07 8.44 1.64
CA VAL A 181 -0.81 7.41 0.89
C VAL A 181 0.07 6.90 -0.24
N VAL A 182 0.30 5.59 -0.28
CA VAL A 182 1.09 4.93 -1.32
C VAL A 182 0.18 4.10 -2.21
N VAL A 183 0.18 4.44 -3.50
CA VAL A 183 -0.60 3.78 -4.55
C VAL A 183 0.38 3.19 -5.56
N ASP A 184 0.25 1.90 -5.85
CA ASP A 184 1.14 1.16 -6.76
C ASP A 184 2.65 1.32 -6.47
N GLY A 185 3.00 1.47 -5.19
CA GLY A 185 4.38 1.60 -4.72
C GLY A 185 4.94 3.03 -4.71
N GLU A 186 4.17 4.02 -5.16
CA GLU A 186 4.57 5.42 -5.15
C GLU A 186 3.70 6.27 -4.19
N ILE A 187 4.33 7.26 -3.55
CA ILE A 187 3.60 8.22 -2.70
C ILE A 187 2.71 9.08 -3.60
N SER A 188 1.42 9.14 -3.28
CA SER A 188 0.44 9.95 -3.98
C SER A 188 -0.02 11.13 -3.13
N ASN A 189 0.59 12.29 -3.39
CA ASN A 189 0.26 13.54 -2.71
C ASN A 189 -1.22 13.93 -2.87
N ASP A 190 -1.83 13.65 -4.02
CA ASP A 190 -3.25 13.92 -4.26
C ASP A 190 -4.14 13.17 -3.25
N HIS A 191 -3.88 11.86 -3.05
CA HIS A 191 -4.66 11.03 -2.13
C HIS A 191 -4.40 11.42 -0.68
N GLU A 192 -3.16 11.80 -0.35
CA GLU A 192 -2.79 12.34 0.95
C GLU A 192 -3.59 13.60 1.27
N LEU A 193 -3.58 14.60 0.38
CA LEU A 193 -4.31 15.86 0.56
C LEU A 193 -5.82 15.62 0.71
N SER A 194 -6.43 14.82 -0.17
CA SER A 194 -7.86 14.52 -0.08
C SER A 194 -8.25 13.73 1.18
N LEU A 195 -7.36 12.87 1.69
CA LEU A 195 -7.58 12.16 2.95
C LEU A 195 -7.47 13.11 4.15
N ILE A 196 -6.50 14.03 4.14
CA ILE A 196 -6.36 15.08 5.16
C ILE A 196 -7.61 15.97 5.18
N GLU A 197 -8.10 16.42 4.02
CA GLU A 197 -9.35 17.18 3.90
C GLU A 197 -10.57 16.40 4.46
N SER A 198 -10.54 15.07 4.35
CA SER A 198 -11.56 14.18 4.88
C SER A 198 -11.43 13.88 6.38
N GLY A 199 -10.47 14.52 7.08
CA GLY A 199 -10.22 14.37 8.52
C GLY A 199 -9.01 13.50 8.87
N GLY A 200 -8.18 13.11 7.90
CA GLY A 200 -6.89 12.46 8.11
C GLY A 200 -6.95 11.21 9.00
N ALA A 201 -6.10 11.16 10.03
CA ALA A 201 -5.98 10.02 10.94
C ALA A 201 -7.26 9.81 11.76
N ASP A 202 -7.90 10.91 12.17
CA ASP A 202 -9.14 10.88 12.96
C ASP A 202 -10.29 10.24 12.17
N ALA A 203 -10.38 10.53 10.86
CA ALA A 203 -11.38 9.92 9.98
C ALA A 203 -11.20 8.41 9.82
N LEU A 204 -9.98 7.91 10.03
CA LEU A 204 -9.65 6.49 10.04
C LEU A 204 -9.75 5.86 11.44
N GLY A 205 -10.05 6.66 12.47
CA GLY A 205 -10.06 6.22 13.87
C GLY A 205 -8.66 5.86 14.40
N ILE A 206 -7.61 6.37 13.74
CA ILE A 206 -6.22 6.08 14.08
C ILE A 206 -5.81 6.94 15.26
N LYS A 207 -5.31 6.29 16.30
CA LYS A 207 -4.72 6.94 17.47
C LYS A 207 -3.28 6.49 17.59
N VAL A 208 -2.39 7.37 18.06
CA VAL A 208 -1.01 7.02 18.40
C VAL A 208 -0.77 7.37 19.87
N ASP A 209 -0.32 6.40 20.66
CA ASP A 209 0.07 6.57 22.05
C ASP A 209 1.56 6.92 22.13
N ALA A 210 1.97 7.49 23.27
CA ALA A 210 3.39 7.64 23.60
C ALA A 210 4.12 6.29 23.52
N PRO A 211 5.38 6.27 23.05
CA PRO A 211 6.20 5.06 23.02
C PRO A 211 6.23 4.36 24.38
N GLU A 212 6.09 3.02 24.39
CA GLU A 212 6.32 2.29 25.64
C GLU A 212 7.81 2.30 25.97
N GLN A 213 8.15 2.55 27.23
CA GLN A 213 9.55 2.53 27.63
C GLN A 213 10.06 1.09 27.54
N ARG A 214 11.10 0.89 26.72
CA ARG A 214 11.77 -0.41 26.67
C ARG A 214 12.39 -0.73 28.03
N PRO A 215 12.46 -2.01 28.40
CA PRO A 215 13.30 -2.45 29.50
C PRO A 215 14.78 -2.10 29.24
N GLN A 216 15.45 -1.52 30.24
CA GLN A 216 16.90 -1.28 30.18
C GLN A 216 17.66 -2.57 30.49
N LEU A 217 18.79 -2.77 29.80
CA LEU A 217 19.73 -3.83 30.14
C LEU A 217 20.59 -3.43 31.33
N ASP A 218 21.40 -4.39 31.80
CA ASP A 218 22.52 -4.08 32.69
C ASP A 218 23.43 -3.00 32.07
N PRO A 219 23.99 -2.05 32.85
CA PRO A 219 24.77 -0.93 32.33
C PRO A 219 25.90 -1.31 31.37
N ILE A 220 26.53 -2.47 31.56
CA ILE A 220 27.62 -2.94 30.69
C ILE A 220 27.05 -3.28 29.30
N LEU A 221 25.96 -4.06 29.25
CA LEU A 221 25.32 -4.45 28.00
C LEU A 221 24.65 -3.25 27.31
N GLU A 222 24.10 -2.34 28.11
CA GLU A 222 23.44 -1.14 27.60
C GLU A 222 24.41 -0.20 26.89
N ARG A 223 25.66 -0.12 27.37
CA ARG A 223 26.73 0.67 26.71
C ARG A 223 27.10 0.11 25.33
N ASP A 224 27.09 -1.21 25.19
CA ASP A 224 27.51 -1.90 23.96
C ASP A 224 26.32 -2.06 22.97
N ARG A 225 25.14 -1.58 23.33
CA ARG A 225 23.91 -1.67 22.53
C ARG A 225 23.93 -0.73 21.33
N ILE A 226 23.78 -1.30 20.13
CA ILE A 226 23.56 -0.55 18.90
C ILE A 226 22.13 0.01 18.90
N PRO A 227 21.94 1.35 18.83
CA PRO A 227 20.62 1.97 18.90
C PRO A 227 19.81 1.78 17.61
N LEU A 228 18.49 1.93 17.72
CA LEU A 228 17.54 1.62 16.63
C LEU A 228 17.80 2.40 15.33
N HIS A 229 18.19 3.67 15.43
CA HIS A 229 18.48 4.49 14.26
C HIS A 229 19.69 3.97 13.47
N GLU A 230 20.72 3.43 14.15
CA GLU A 230 21.87 2.81 13.50
C GLU A 230 21.52 1.47 12.86
N VAL A 231 20.74 0.62 13.54
CA VAL A 231 20.24 -0.64 12.98
C VAL A 231 19.43 -0.36 11.72
N THR A 232 18.50 0.59 11.79
CA THR A 232 17.65 0.97 10.66
C THR A 232 18.46 1.53 9.50
N ARG A 233 19.50 2.34 9.78
CA ARG A 233 20.40 2.85 8.74
C ARG A 233 21.14 1.71 8.04
N LYS A 234 21.72 0.77 8.78
CA LYS A 234 22.44 -0.38 8.20
C LYS A 234 21.53 -1.23 7.32
N LEU A 235 20.31 -1.52 7.78
CA LEU A 235 19.33 -2.28 7.01
C LEU A 235 18.96 -1.58 5.69
N ARG A 236 18.75 -0.25 5.72
CA ARG A 236 18.50 0.54 4.50
C ARG A 236 19.66 0.47 3.52
N GLU A 237 20.90 0.57 4.02
CA GLU A 237 22.10 0.46 3.19
C GLU A 237 22.23 -0.92 2.54
N GLU A 238 21.90 -1.99 3.28
CA GLU A 238 21.90 -3.36 2.75
C GLU A 238 20.84 -3.58 1.66
N VAL A 239 19.61 -3.12 1.90
CA VAL A 239 18.53 -3.19 0.91
C VAL A 239 18.90 -2.41 -0.36
N ALA A 240 19.48 -1.21 -0.21
CA ALA A 240 19.93 -0.40 -1.35
C ALA A 240 21.04 -1.11 -2.16
N ARG A 241 21.98 -1.80 -1.49
CA ARG A 241 23.01 -2.61 -2.16
C ARG A 241 22.39 -3.76 -2.96
N GLN A 242 21.40 -4.45 -2.38
CA GLN A 242 20.72 -5.59 -3.05
C GLN A 242 19.83 -5.15 -4.22
N ALA A 243 19.26 -3.95 -4.16
CA ALA A 243 18.44 -3.38 -5.24
C ALA A 243 19.27 -2.88 -6.45
N THR A 244 20.59 -2.73 -6.30
CA THR A 244 21.48 -2.34 -7.39
C THR A 244 21.92 -3.60 -8.16
N PRO A 245 21.76 -3.71 -9.49
CA PRO A 245 22.22 -4.88 -10.24
C PRO A 245 23.75 -4.87 -10.32
N GLY A 246 24.39 -5.49 -9.33
CA GLY A 246 25.81 -5.81 -9.31
C GLY A 246 26.05 -7.28 -9.66
N PRO A 247 27.26 -7.66 -10.13
CA PRO A 247 27.57 -9.05 -10.43
C PRO A 247 27.39 -9.89 -9.16
N ALA A 248 26.69 -11.02 -9.31
CA ALA A 248 26.41 -11.96 -8.25
C ALA A 248 27.69 -12.29 -7.47
N LEU A 249 27.80 -11.74 -6.25
CA LEU A 249 28.81 -12.18 -5.31
C LEU A 249 28.43 -13.60 -4.93
N LYS A 250 29.38 -14.52 -5.20
CA LYS A 250 29.29 -15.93 -4.81
C LYS A 250 28.82 -16.01 -3.35
N GLU A 251 27.86 -16.90 -3.11
CA GLU A 251 27.51 -17.37 -1.77
C GLU A 251 28.81 -17.71 -1.05
N ALA A 252 29.20 -16.85 -0.11
CA ALA A 252 30.32 -17.13 0.76
C ALA A 252 29.91 -18.33 1.62
N ASP A 253 30.76 -19.34 1.56
CA ASP A 253 30.74 -20.57 2.32
C ASP A 253 30.09 -20.37 3.70
N ALA A 254 29.03 -21.13 3.99
CA ALA A 254 28.41 -21.19 5.32
C ALA A 254 29.33 -21.99 6.26
N GLY A 255 30.54 -21.46 6.46
CA GLY A 255 31.44 -21.85 7.52
C GLY A 255 30.82 -21.45 8.85
N ASP A 256 31.07 -22.27 9.86
CA ASP A 256 30.70 -22.11 11.26
C ASP A 256 31.29 -20.81 11.85
N VAL A 257 30.71 -19.68 11.47
CA VAL A 257 30.95 -18.40 12.13
C VAL A 257 30.12 -18.46 13.41
N THR A 258 30.77 -18.77 14.52
CA THR A 258 30.23 -18.43 15.85
C THR A 258 29.78 -16.98 15.78
N PRO A 259 28.48 -16.70 15.91
CA PRO A 259 28.00 -15.36 15.65
C PRO A 259 28.69 -14.41 16.64
N GLU A 260 29.32 -13.37 16.10
CA GLU A 260 29.90 -12.29 16.90
C GLU A 260 28.86 -11.84 17.93
N ARG A 261 29.29 -11.63 19.17
CA ARG A 261 28.41 -11.10 20.22
C ARG A 261 27.74 -9.83 19.68
N GLU A 262 26.41 -9.85 19.61
CA GLU A 262 25.61 -8.78 19.03
C GLU A 262 24.65 -8.26 20.09
N ILE A 263 24.64 -6.94 20.31
CA ILE A 263 23.67 -6.27 21.17
C ILE A 263 23.06 -5.14 20.36
N ARG A 264 21.78 -5.25 19.99
CA ARG A 264 21.13 -4.26 19.14
C ARG A 264 19.67 -4.04 19.49
N ALA A 265 19.17 -2.87 19.11
CA ALA A 265 17.75 -2.59 19.14
C ALA A 265 16.95 -3.52 18.20
N VAL A 266 15.70 -3.77 18.58
CA VAL A 266 14.72 -4.54 17.81
C VAL A 266 13.50 -3.66 17.57
N ALA A 267 13.15 -3.43 16.31
CA ALA A 267 11.97 -2.67 15.91
C ALA A 267 10.68 -3.48 16.09
N VAL A 268 9.52 -2.81 16.19
CA VAL A 268 8.20 -3.46 16.30
C VAL A 268 7.99 -4.57 15.26
N TYR A 269 8.32 -4.30 13.99
CA TYR A 269 8.09 -5.22 12.87
C TYR A 269 8.96 -6.48 12.91
N GLU A 270 10.11 -6.46 13.58
CA GLU A 270 11.03 -7.60 13.68
C GLU A 270 10.53 -8.65 14.69
N HIS A 271 9.69 -8.26 15.67
CA HIS A 271 9.28 -9.18 16.74
C HIS A 271 8.52 -10.41 16.19
N PRO A 272 7.49 -10.29 15.32
CA PRO A 272 6.85 -11.45 14.72
C PRO A 272 7.82 -12.36 13.95
N GLU A 273 8.81 -11.78 13.27
CA GLU A 273 9.82 -12.52 12.50
C GLU A 273 10.73 -13.31 13.43
N LEU A 274 11.24 -12.69 14.50
CA LEU A 274 12.08 -13.32 15.52
C LEU A 274 11.34 -14.44 16.28
N LEU A 275 10.06 -14.24 16.59
CA LEU A 275 9.22 -15.30 17.17
C LEU A 275 9.05 -16.47 16.20
N SER A 276 8.79 -16.19 14.92
CA SER A 276 8.68 -17.22 13.90
C SER A 276 10.02 -17.94 13.69
N GLU A 277 11.13 -17.22 13.72
CA GLU A 277 12.47 -17.77 13.66
C GLU A 277 12.73 -18.73 14.83
N ALA A 278 12.46 -18.32 16.07
CA ALA A 278 12.60 -19.16 17.25
C ALA A 278 11.85 -20.49 17.06
N LEU A 279 10.57 -20.44 16.68
CA LEU A 279 9.74 -21.66 16.50
C LEU A 279 10.23 -22.56 15.35
N LEU A 280 10.81 -21.99 14.29
CA LEU A 280 11.22 -22.74 13.10
C LEU A 280 12.65 -23.26 13.17
N LYS A 281 13.57 -22.49 13.77
CA LYS A 281 15.01 -22.73 13.69
C LYS A 281 15.67 -23.12 15.01
N ALA A 282 15.03 -22.89 16.17
CA ALA A 282 15.63 -23.27 17.45
C ALA A 282 15.96 -24.76 17.50
N LYS A 283 17.09 -25.08 18.13
CA LYS A 283 17.67 -26.42 18.21
C LYS A 283 17.72 -26.97 19.63
N LYS A 284 17.87 -26.12 20.65
CA LYS A 284 18.05 -26.54 22.05
C LYS A 284 16.86 -26.14 22.90
N ARG A 285 16.53 -24.85 22.94
CA ARG A 285 15.50 -24.34 23.87
C ARG A 285 14.80 -23.08 23.37
N ILE A 286 13.59 -22.87 23.89
CA ILE A 286 12.84 -21.61 23.78
C ILE A 286 12.24 -21.28 25.15
N LEU A 287 12.37 -20.03 25.59
CA LEU A 287 11.60 -19.47 26.70
C LEU A 287 10.80 -18.27 26.21
N ILE A 288 9.48 -18.29 26.45
CA ILE A 288 8.58 -17.17 26.16
C ILE A 288 7.96 -16.72 27.48
N ILE A 289 8.12 -15.45 27.83
CA ILE A 289 7.40 -14.81 28.93
C ILE A 289 6.53 -13.71 28.33
N SER A 290 5.22 -13.80 28.56
CA SER A 290 4.26 -12.81 28.08
C SER A 290 3.14 -12.65 29.11
N PRO A 291 2.76 -11.42 29.51
CA PRO A 291 1.71 -11.20 30.51
C PRO A 291 0.39 -11.86 30.13
N TRP A 292 0.04 -11.81 28.84
CA TRP A 292 -1.22 -12.31 28.30
C TRP A 292 -1.00 -13.25 27.12
N VAL A 293 -1.99 -14.11 26.88
CA VAL A 293 -2.04 -15.07 25.77
C VAL A 293 -3.36 -14.89 25.00
N LYS A 294 -3.28 -14.49 23.72
CA LYS A 294 -4.45 -14.22 22.87
C LYS A 294 -4.52 -15.15 21.66
N ASN A 295 -5.75 -15.48 21.23
CA ASN A 295 -6.01 -16.25 20.01
C ASN A 295 -5.46 -15.56 18.76
N ALA A 296 -5.33 -14.23 18.80
CA ALA A 296 -4.77 -13.44 17.72
C ALA A 296 -3.34 -13.88 17.36
N ILE A 297 -2.56 -14.38 18.33
CA ILE A 297 -1.20 -14.87 18.10
C ILE A 297 -1.15 -16.39 18.22
N VAL A 298 -1.79 -16.96 19.24
CA VAL A 298 -1.85 -18.42 19.44
C VAL A 298 -2.97 -19.00 18.60
N ASP A 299 -2.77 -18.98 17.28
CA ASP A 299 -3.69 -19.47 16.26
C ASP A 299 -3.27 -20.87 15.74
N THR A 300 -3.94 -21.36 14.69
CA THR A 300 -3.64 -22.67 14.08
C THR A 300 -2.22 -22.78 13.57
N GLU A 301 -1.69 -21.71 12.97
CA GLU A 301 -0.35 -21.70 12.42
C GLU A 301 0.70 -21.70 13.54
N PHE A 302 0.52 -20.88 14.58
CA PHE A 302 1.41 -20.84 15.73
C PHE A 302 1.54 -22.21 16.39
N ILE A 303 0.42 -22.87 16.71
CA ILE A 303 0.44 -24.20 17.35
C ILE A 303 1.09 -25.24 16.43
N ARG A 304 0.89 -25.16 15.12
CA ARG A 304 1.56 -26.04 14.16
C ARG A 304 3.09 -25.84 14.19
N LYS A 305 3.57 -24.60 14.16
CA LYS A 305 5.01 -24.27 14.24
C LYS A 305 5.60 -24.74 15.58
N LEU A 306 4.91 -24.48 16.68
CA LEU A 306 5.32 -24.93 18.01
C LEU A 306 5.38 -26.46 18.11
N GLU A 307 4.38 -27.18 17.61
CA GLU A 307 4.40 -28.65 17.60
C GLU A 307 5.55 -29.21 16.75
N MET A 308 5.87 -28.60 15.60
CA MET A 308 7.05 -28.96 14.82
C MET A 308 8.34 -28.74 15.60
N CYS A 309 8.42 -27.67 16.40
CA CYS A 309 9.55 -27.39 17.29
C CYS A 309 9.72 -28.49 18.36
N LEU A 310 8.64 -28.87 19.03
CA LEU A 310 8.64 -29.92 20.06
C LEU A 310 9.05 -31.29 19.48
N LYS A 311 8.61 -31.61 18.25
CA LYS A 311 9.02 -32.83 17.54
C LYS A 311 10.52 -32.89 17.25
N ARG A 312 11.19 -31.74 17.13
CA ARG A 312 12.66 -31.65 17.03
C ARG A 312 13.37 -31.76 18.39
N LYS A 313 12.63 -32.08 19.47
CA LYS A 313 13.14 -32.23 20.83
C LYS A 313 13.72 -30.95 21.45
N VAL A 314 13.26 -29.80 20.99
CA VAL A 314 13.55 -28.49 21.60
C VAL A 314 12.77 -28.35 22.91
N ASP A 315 13.42 -27.94 23.99
CA ASP A 315 12.79 -27.64 25.28
C ASP A 315 12.11 -26.27 25.24
N VAL A 316 10.80 -26.22 25.42
CA VAL A 316 10.00 -24.99 25.34
C VAL A 316 9.33 -24.70 26.67
N ARG A 317 9.62 -23.53 27.23
CA ARG A 317 8.92 -23.01 28.42
C ARG A 317 8.13 -21.76 28.06
N ILE A 318 6.87 -21.73 28.46
CA ILE A 318 5.98 -20.58 28.29
C ILE A 318 5.48 -20.17 29.66
N ALA A 319 5.80 -18.95 30.10
CA ALA A 319 5.30 -18.37 31.33
C ALA A 319 4.34 -17.20 31.04
N TYR A 320 3.20 -17.16 31.73
CA TYR A 320 2.19 -16.13 31.56
C TYR A 320 1.46 -15.78 32.86
N GLY A 321 0.82 -14.60 32.89
CA GLY A 321 -0.06 -14.19 33.98
C GLY A 321 0.33 -12.86 34.61
N ILE A 322 -0.65 -11.98 34.77
CA ILE A 322 -0.55 -10.69 35.46
C ILE A 322 -1.80 -10.54 36.34
N ARG A 323 -1.64 -10.31 37.64
CA ARG A 323 -2.79 -10.13 38.55
C ARG A 323 -3.28 -8.68 38.54
N LYS A 324 -4.56 -8.50 38.18
CA LYS A 324 -5.52 -7.84 39.06
C LYS A 324 -6.52 -8.91 39.50
N ASP A 325 -6.44 -9.33 40.76
CA ASP A 325 -7.50 -10.08 41.47
C ASP A 325 -8.12 -11.30 40.78
N GLY A 326 -7.31 -12.17 40.17
CA GLY A 326 -7.72 -13.54 39.80
C GLY A 326 -8.57 -13.65 38.53
N ASP A 327 -8.77 -12.56 37.80
CA ASP A 327 -9.46 -12.57 36.51
C ASP A 327 -8.47 -12.87 35.37
N ASP A 328 -8.70 -13.97 34.65
CA ASP A 328 -7.98 -14.31 33.42
C ASP A 328 -8.64 -13.67 32.18
N SER A 329 -9.60 -12.75 32.33
CA SER A 329 -10.33 -12.11 31.23
C SER A 329 -9.44 -11.50 30.15
N ASP A 330 -8.22 -11.09 30.51
CA ASP A 330 -7.25 -10.57 29.55
C ASP A 330 -6.47 -11.64 28.78
N SER A 331 -6.59 -12.94 29.10
CA SER A 331 -6.09 -14.04 28.26
C SER A 331 -7.25 -14.87 27.69
N ASP A 332 -7.09 -15.35 26.46
CA ASP A 332 -8.16 -16.09 25.81
C ASP A 332 -8.13 -17.56 26.26
N ALA A 333 -9.22 -18.02 26.89
CA ALA A 333 -9.33 -19.40 27.39
C ALA A 333 -9.09 -20.47 26.29
N HIS A 334 -9.49 -20.18 25.05
CA HIS A 334 -9.27 -21.09 23.93
C HIS A 334 -7.77 -21.23 23.57
N ALA A 335 -7.03 -20.13 23.55
CA ALA A 335 -5.58 -20.13 23.31
C ALA A 335 -4.84 -20.93 24.40
N LEU A 336 -5.18 -20.66 25.66
CA LEU A 336 -4.63 -21.40 26.82
C LEU A 336 -4.94 -22.90 26.75
N LYS A 337 -6.17 -23.27 26.42
CA LYS A 337 -6.57 -24.67 26.25
C LYS A 337 -5.76 -25.38 25.16
N ARG A 338 -5.45 -24.69 24.06
CA ARG A 338 -4.63 -25.27 22.97
C ARG A 338 -3.19 -25.50 23.40
N LEU A 339 -2.58 -24.57 24.13
CA LEU A 339 -1.24 -24.74 24.70
C LEU A 339 -1.22 -25.87 25.74
N ALA A 340 -2.19 -25.90 26.66
CA ALA A 340 -2.28 -26.96 27.68
C ALA A 340 -2.50 -28.36 27.06
N ASN A 341 -3.30 -28.46 25.99
CA ASN A 341 -3.45 -29.71 25.26
C ASN A 341 -2.15 -30.14 24.55
N LEU A 342 -1.35 -29.19 24.08
CA LEU A 342 -0.04 -29.48 23.49
C LEU A 342 0.96 -29.92 24.55
N GLU A 343 0.98 -29.27 25.72
CA GLU A 343 1.81 -29.66 26.88
C GLU A 343 1.53 -31.11 27.29
N LYS A 344 0.25 -31.49 27.41
CA LYS A 344 -0.13 -32.88 27.71
C LYS A 344 0.38 -33.90 26.70
N ARG A 345 0.56 -33.52 25.44
CA ARG A 345 1.09 -34.40 24.37
C ARG A 345 2.62 -34.46 24.37
N TYR A 346 3.29 -33.42 24.87
CA TYR A 346 4.75 -33.29 24.91
C TYR A 346 5.25 -32.88 26.31
N PRO A 347 4.94 -33.65 27.36
CA PRO A 347 5.18 -33.22 28.75
C PRO A 347 6.66 -33.10 29.13
N GLU A 348 7.56 -33.73 28.35
CA GLU A 348 9.01 -33.64 28.54
C GLU A 348 9.63 -32.42 27.84
N GLN A 349 8.95 -31.83 26.86
CA GLN A 349 9.48 -30.77 25.99
C GLN A 349 8.73 -29.45 26.10
N LEU A 350 7.49 -29.44 26.61
CA LEU A 350 6.71 -28.22 26.79
C LEU A 350 6.34 -28.07 28.25
N SER A 351 6.62 -26.89 28.81
CA SER A 351 6.15 -26.47 30.12
C SER A 351 5.38 -25.17 30.00
N LEU A 352 4.08 -25.21 30.34
CA LEU A 352 3.21 -24.05 30.40
C LEU A 352 3.00 -23.67 31.87
N VAL A 353 3.50 -22.50 32.27
CA VAL A 353 3.51 -22.06 33.67
C VAL A 353 2.71 -20.78 33.83
N ARG A 354 1.71 -20.82 34.71
CA ARG A 354 1.03 -19.61 35.18
C ARG A 354 1.83 -19.04 36.36
N VAL A 355 2.14 -17.75 36.31
CA VAL A 355 2.84 -17.04 37.38
C VAL A 355 1.93 -16.00 38.05
N LYS A 356 2.24 -15.64 39.30
CA LYS A 356 1.47 -14.67 40.11
C LYS A 356 1.34 -13.31 39.45
N SER A 357 2.44 -12.76 38.94
CA SER A 357 2.47 -11.50 38.20
C SER A 357 3.77 -11.39 37.41
N THR A 358 3.68 -11.24 36.10
CA THR A 358 4.80 -10.86 35.24
C THR A 358 4.40 -9.75 34.28
N HIS A 359 5.20 -8.69 34.25
CA HIS A 359 5.18 -7.68 33.20
C HIS A 359 6.32 -7.89 32.19
N ALA A 360 7.16 -8.90 32.42
CA ALA A 360 8.30 -9.20 31.57
C ALA A 360 7.83 -9.78 30.23
N LYS A 361 8.49 -9.34 29.16
CA LYS A 361 8.17 -9.75 27.79
C LYS A 361 9.45 -10.24 27.15
N ILE A 362 9.72 -11.51 27.39
CA ILE A 362 11.02 -12.12 27.11
C ILE A 362 10.83 -13.20 26.05
N LEU A 363 11.73 -13.19 25.08
CA LEU A 363 11.94 -14.32 24.18
C LEU A 363 13.40 -14.72 24.29
N ILE A 364 13.66 -15.97 24.66
CA ILE A 364 14.99 -16.58 24.57
C ILE A 364 14.87 -17.78 23.64
N PHE A 365 15.79 -17.92 22.70
CA PHE A 365 15.94 -19.16 21.93
C PHE A 365 17.42 -19.40 21.66
N ASP A 366 17.89 -20.60 22.01
CA ASP A 366 19.29 -21.00 21.93
C ASP A 366 20.26 -19.96 22.53
N ASP A 367 20.98 -19.22 21.68
CA ASP A 367 22.00 -18.21 21.98
C ASP A 367 21.49 -16.76 21.88
N VAL A 368 20.18 -16.57 21.71
CA VAL A 368 19.50 -15.27 21.56
C VAL A 368 18.60 -14.98 22.76
N TRP A 369 18.71 -13.77 23.28
CA TRP A 369 17.81 -13.21 24.28
C TRP A 369 17.26 -11.88 23.81
N ILE A 370 15.94 -11.71 23.88
CA ILE A 370 15.25 -10.47 23.56
C ILE A 370 14.45 -10.01 24.77
N ASN A 371 14.73 -8.78 25.19
CA ASN A 371 14.03 -8.06 26.25
C ASN A 371 13.33 -6.84 25.66
N THR A 372 12.00 -6.75 25.78
CA THR A 372 11.20 -5.80 24.99
C THR A 372 9.97 -5.28 25.75
N SER A 373 9.38 -4.21 25.24
CA SER A 373 8.04 -3.75 25.60
C SER A 373 6.92 -4.45 24.81
N PHE A 374 7.26 -5.19 23.74
CA PHE A 374 6.33 -5.93 22.88
C PHE A 374 5.79 -7.23 23.52
N ASN A 375 4.47 -7.43 23.54
CA ASN A 375 3.87 -8.65 24.12
C ASN A 375 3.86 -9.84 23.13
N TRP A 376 4.77 -10.79 23.32
CA TRP A 376 4.98 -11.93 22.42
C TRP A 376 3.75 -12.78 22.09
N LEU A 377 2.84 -12.99 23.05
CA LEU A 377 1.68 -13.87 22.86
C LEU A 377 0.33 -13.13 22.81
N SER A 378 0.33 -11.80 22.79
CA SER A 378 -0.91 -11.02 22.77
C SER A 378 -0.91 -9.83 21.81
N PHE A 379 0.25 -9.41 21.30
CA PHE A 379 0.33 -8.27 20.41
C PHE A 379 0.24 -8.69 18.94
N ARG A 380 -0.93 -8.49 18.34
CA ARG A 380 -1.13 -8.43 16.88
C ARG A 380 -1.49 -6.98 16.57
N GLY A 381 -0.84 -6.34 15.60
CA GLY A 381 -1.28 -5.03 15.11
C GLY A 381 -2.73 -5.14 14.66
N SER A 382 -3.66 -4.55 15.39
CA SER A 382 -5.10 -4.71 15.16
C SER A 382 -5.73 -3.37 14.80
N ARG A 383 -6.75 -3.43 13.94
CA ARG A 383 -7.47 -2.29 13.38
C ARG A 383 -8.05 -1.31 14.41
N ASP A 384 -8.47 -1.82 15.57
CA ASP A 384 -9.16 -1.03 16.61
C ASP A 384 -8.21 -0.55 17.72
N ARG A 385 -6.89 -0.72 17.56
CA ARG A 385 -5.92 -0.35 18.58
C ARG A 385 -5.18 0.93 18.23
N THR A 386 -4.94 1.70 19.28
CA THR A 386 -3.97 2.78 19.30
C THR A 386 -2.60 2.23 18.89
N TYR A 387 -2.00 2.82 17.86
CA TYR A 387 -0.63 2.56 17.46
C TYR A 387 0.29 2.98 18.60
N ARG A 388 1.24 2.11 18.94
CA ARG A 388 2.23 2.38 19.98
C ARG A 388 3.58 1.91 19.47
N MET A 389 4.61 2.73 19.64
CA MET A 389 5.97 2.31 19.36
C MET A 389 6.42 1.35 20.47
N GLU A 390 6.76 0.13 20.08
CA GLU A 390 7.36 -0.89 20.93
C GLU A 390 8.83 -1.09 20.51
N GLU A 391 9.72 -1.23 21.47
CA GLU A 391 11.14 -1.44 21.18
C GLU A 391 11.71 -2.52 22.10
N GLY A 392 12.57 -3.35 21.52
CA GLY A 392 13.31 -4.36 22.23
C GLY A 392 14.82 -4.18 22.15
N THR A 393 15.52 -5.04 22.86
CA THR A 393 16.95 -5.27 22.68
C THR A 393 17.19 -6.75 22.50
N LEU A 394 17.88 -7.10 21.41
CA LEU A 394 18.41 -8.42 21.15
C LEU A 394 19.84 -8.49 21.66
N VAL A 395 20.15 -9.53 22.41
CA VAL A 395 21.48 -9.91 22.87
C VAL A 395 21.77 -11.31 22.34
N ARG A 396 22.88 -11.46 21.62
CA ARG A 396 23.37 -12.74 21.14
C ARG A 396 24.69 -13.09 21.82
N GLY A 397 24.75 -14.28 22.42
CA GLY A 397 25.96 -14.81 23.05
C GLY A 397 25.66 -15.79 24.18
N ASN A 398 26.20 -17.00 24.06
CA ASN A 398 25.87 -18.13 24.96
C ASN A 398 25.97 -17.78 26.45
N ASP A 399 27.11 -17.23 26.91
CA ASP A 399 27.34 -17.00 28.35
C ASP A 399 26.27 -16.11 28.99
N ILE A 400 25.91 -15.00 28.33
CA ILE A 400 24.93 -14.04 28.84
C ILE A 400 23.53 -14.65 28.76
N VAL A 401 23.21 -15.28 27.64
CA VAL A 401 21.88 -15.87 27.41
C VAL A 401 21.62 -17.06 28.34
N ASP A 402 22.62 -17.89 28.61
CA ASP A 402 22.55 -18.98 29.59
C ASP A 402 22.27 -18.47 31.01
N ALA A 403 22.99 -17.43 31.43
CA ALA A 403 22.78 -16.80 32.73
C ALA A 403 21.37 -16.20 32.86
N GLN A 404 20.90 -15.48 31.83
CA GLN A 404 19.56 -14.90 31.84
C GLN A 404 18.46 -15.96 31.77
N PHE A 405 18.64 -17.01 30.98
CA PHE A 405 17.72 -18.14 30.95
C PHE A 405 17.57 -18.76 32.34
N GLY A 406 18.69 -19.07 33.02
CA GLY A 406 18.67 -19.61 34.39
C GLY A 406 17.95 -18.69 35.38
N SER A 407 18.24 -17.38 35.32
CA SER A 407 17.59 -16.36 36.17
C SER A 407 16.07 -16.33 35.98
N TYR A 408 15.59 -16.25 34.75
CA TYR A 408 14.15 -16.21 34.47
C TYR A 408 13.44 -17.51 34.83
N VAL A 409 14.08 -18.66 34.60
CA VAL A 409 13.55 -19.95 35.02
C VAL A 409 13.38 -20.01 36.54
N GLY A 410 14.39 -19.59 37.30
CA GLY A 410 14.28 -19.51 38.76
C GLY A 410 13.16 -18.58 39.22
N GLN A 411 12.98 -17.42 38.58
CA GLN A 411 11.88 -16.50 38.87
C GLN A 411 10.51 -17.11 38.57
N ILE A 412 10.38 -17.84 37.46
CA ILE A 412 9.14 -18.52 37.07
C ILE A 412 8.75 -19.55 38.12
N GLU A 413 9.66 -20.42 38.54
CA GLU A 413 9.36 -21.45 39.55
C GLU A 413 9.01 -20.84 40.91
N ASN A 414 9.71 -19.78 41.34
CA ASN A 414 9.41 -19.09 42.59
C ASN A 414 8.04 -18.38 42.60
N ASN A 415 7.52 -18.03 41.41
CA ASN A 415 6.26 -17.31 41.25
C ASN A 415 5.14 -18.16 40.67
N ARG A 416 5.36 -19.47 40.52
CA ARG A 416 4.38 -20.41 39.97
C ARG A 416 3.11 -20.46 40.81
N LEU A 417 1.98 -20.59 40.12
CA LEU A 417 0.65 -20.80 40.69
C LEU A 417 0.19 -22.24 40.57
#